data_AF-A0A838PE48-F1
#
_entry.id   AF-A0A838PE48-F1
#
_cell.length_a   1.000
_cell.length_b   1.000
_cell.length_c   1.000
_cell.angle_alpha   90.00
_cell.angle_beta   90.00
_cell.angle_gamma   90.00
#
_symmetry.space_group_name_H-M   'P 1'
#
loop_
_entity.id
_entity.type
_entity.pdbx_description
1 polymer ?
#
loop_
_entity_poly.entity_id
_entity_poly.type
_entity_poly.pdbx_seq_one_letter_code
_entity_poly.pdbx_strand_id
1 'polypeptide(L)'
;MKSKSLSLLRVISVFSLVVCIGPAGFARHFSSDFLTQQQAKPKVSEAEAKAVAAINSAPDAAAKLAAAGEFLKKYSNSTLRSEVAAYVSGEIAKVADANQKLKLAEDFQKVFQQDEDLETIQLVRLDGLLALKRIDEAFSQGA
;
A
#
# COMPACT_ATOMS: atom_id res chain seq x y z
N MET A 1 8.51 45.21 -12.75
CA MET A 1 9.27 45.75 -11.60
C MET A 1 9.39 44.67 -10.53
N LYS A 2 10.62 44.42 -10.04
CA LYS A 2 11.03 43.68 -8.81
C LYS A 2 10.62 42.20 -8.75
N SER A 3 11.44 41.17 -9.02
CA SER A 3 12.85 40.83 -8.73
C SER A 3 13.17 40.48 -7.27
N LYS A 4 13.77 39.28 -7.10
CA LYS A 4 14.73 38.85 -6.04
C LYS A 4 14.07 38.44 -4.71
N SER A 5 14.39 37.31 -4.07
CA SER A 5 15.72 36.86 -3.62
C SER A 5 15.61 35.37 -3.21
N LEU A 6 16.33 34.41 -3.82
CA LEU A 6 17.62 33.86 -3.37
C LEU A 6 18.03 34.19 -1.93
N SER A 7 18.16 33.18 -1.07
CA SER A 7 19.29 32.99 -0.13
C SER A 7 19.04 31.79 0.77
N LEU A 8 19.87 30.75 0.64
CA LEU A 8 20.98 30.45 1.56
C LEU A 8 20.50 30.01 2.94
N LEU A 9 20.68 28.72 3.26
CA LEU A 9 21.71 28.32 4.24
C LEU A 9 21.88 26.79 4.18
N ARG A 10 22.98 26.36 3.56
CA ARG A 10 23.76 25.22 4.08
C ARG A 10 24.16 25.53 5.52
N VAL A 11 24.42 24.51 6.36
CA VAL A 11 25.52 24.45 7.37
C VAL A 11 25.17 23.58 8.60
N ILE A 12 25.91 22.45 8.74
CA ILE A 12 26.50 21.89 9.98
C ILE A 12 25.50 21.13 10.92
N SER A 13 25.74 19.96 11.53
CA SER A 13 26.93 19.49 12.26
C SER A 13 26.78 18.03 12.70
N VAL A 14 27.88 17.28 12.61
CA VAL A 14 28.45 16.36 13.62
C VAL A 14 27.67 15.11 14.00
N PHE A 15 28.01 14.08 13.23
CA PHE A 15 28.29 12.72 13.67
C PHE A 15 29.39 12.74 14.78
N SER A 16 29.06 12.28 15.99
CA SER A 16 30.03 11.76 16.99
C SER A 16 29.25 10.97 18.04
N LEU A 17 29.40 9.64 18.08
CA LEU A 17 30.48 8.88 18.73
C LEU A 17 30.05 8.49 20.14
N VAL A 18 29.81 7.19 20.37
CA VAL A 18 30.39 6.44 21.50
C VAL A 18 30.46 4.96 21.13
N VAL A 19 31.70 4.48 21.02
CA VAL A 19 32.15 3.08 21.00
C VAL A 19 32.32 2.62 22.45
N CYS A 20 31.84 1.41 22.78
CA CYS A 20 32.33 0.55 23.88
C CYS A 20 32.21 -0.91 23.38
N ILE A 21 33.29 -1.59 22.95
CA ILE A 21 34.22 -2.44 23.74
C ILE A 21 33.44 -3.53 24.52
N GLY A 22 33.60 -4.86 24.37
CA GLY A 22 34.54 -5.81 23.74
C GLY A 22 34.03 -7.24 24.11
N PRO A 23 34.85 -8.28 24.33
CA PRO A 23 35.92 -8.90 23.54
C PRO A 23 35.65 -10.40 23.21
N ALA A 24 36.45 -10.94 22.27
CA ALA A 24 36.94 -12.33 22.18
C ALA A 24 35.97 -13.53 22.37
N GLY A 25 35.74 -14.26 21.28
CA GLY A 25 35.66 -15.73 21.32
C GLY A 25 34.35 -16.35 20.86
N PHE A 26 34.07 -16.38 19.56
CA PHE A 26 33.19 -17.40 18.97
C PHE A 26 33.56 -17.59 17.49
N ALA A 27 34.71 -18.21 17.23
CA ALA A 27 34.99 -18.81 15.94
C ALA A 27 34.50 -20.27 16.00
N ARG A 28 33.36 -20.57 15.37
CA ARG A 28 33.12 -21.73 14.49
C ARG A 28 31.63 -21.92 14.17
N HIS A 29 31.35 -22.10 12.88
CA HIS A 29 30.14 -22.62 12.25
C HIS A 29 28.86 -21.76 12.35
N PHE A 30 28.86 -20.63 11.65
CA PHE A 30 27.64 -20.23 10.93
C PHE A 30 27.73 -20.84 9.54
N SER A 31 27.01 -21.95 9.35
CA SER A 31 26.89 -22.64 8.06
C SER A 31 26.38 -21.68 6.99
N SER A 32 27.04 -21.74 5.84
CA SER A 32 26.82 -20.96 4.63
C SER A 32 25.52 -21.27 3.89
N ASP A 33 24.46 -21.69 4.59
CA ASP A 33 23.17 -22.07 3.98
C ASP A 33 22.18 -20.90 3.88
N PHE A 34 22.52 -19.71 4.41
CA PHE A 34 21.67 -18.53 4.30
C PHE A 34 21.84 -17.77 2.97
N LEU A 35 22.94 -17.99 2.24
CA LEU A 35 23.21 -17.27 0.98
C LEU A 35 22.59 -17.94 -0.26
N THR A 36 22.01 -19.13 -0.11
CA THR A 36 21.31 -19.88 -1.17
C THR A 36 19.79 -19.82 -1.04
N GLN A 37 19.27 -18.97 -0.16
CA GLN A 37 17.85 -18.63 -0.08
C GLN A 37 17.60 -17.16 -0.44
N GLN A 38 18.37 -16.58 -1.36
CA GLN A 38 17.82 -15.53 -2.22
C GLN A 38 16.90 -16.20 -3.25
N GLN A 39 15.83 -16.82 -2.75
CA GLN A 39 14.71 -17.28 -3.54
C GLN A 39 14.28 -16.13 -4.43
N ALA A 40 14.37 -16.37 -5.73
CA ALA A 40 13.86 -15.49 -6.75
C ALA A 40 12.46 -15.02 -6.35
N LYS A 41 12.34 -13.76 -5.92
CA LYS A 41 11.04 -13.09 -5.94
C LYS A 41 10.46 -13.34 -7.33
N PRO A 42 9.21 -13.81 -7.45
CA PRO A 42 8.60 -14.05 -8.75
C PRO A 42 8.87 -12.82 -9.60
N LYS A 43 9.49 -13.03 -10.77
CA LYS A 43 9.94 -11.95 -11.63
C LYS A 43 8.70 -11.27 -12.19
N VAL A 44 8.22 -10.25 -11.46
CA VAL A 44 7.18 -9.35 -11.92
C VAL A 44 7.61 -8.84 -13.29
N SER A 45 6.75 -9.00 -14.28
CA SER A 45 7.06 -8.51 -15.61
C SER A 45 7.14 -6.98 -15.59
N GLU A 46 7.99 -6.41 -16.44
CA GLU A 46 8.10 -4.94 -16.56
C GLU A 46 6.73 -4.30 -16.89
N ALA A 47 5.90 -5.03 -17.63
CA ALA A 47 4.54 -4.62 -17.97
C ALA A 47 3.60 -4.58 -16.77
N GLU A 48 3.69 -5.54 -15.83
CA GLU A 48 2.94 -5.51 -14.57
C GLU A 48 3.40 -4.37 -13.68
N ALA A 49 4.72 -4.20 -13.51
CA ALA A 49 5.28 -3.11 -12.70
C ALA A 49 4.84 -1.73 -13.23
N LYS A 50 4.83 -1.55 -14.56
CA LYS A 50 4.33 -0.32 -15.19
C LYS A 50 2.84 -0.12 -14.96
N ALA A 51 2.03 -1.19 -15.00
CA ALA A 51 0.61 -1.10 -14.72
C ALA A 51 0.34 -0.70 -13.27
N VAL A 52 1.07 -1.26 -12.30
CA VAL A 52 0.99 -0.84 -10.90
C VAL A 52 1.44 0.61 -10.72
N ALA A 53 2.51 1.04 -11.40
CA ALA A 53 2.91 2.45 -11.38
C ALA A 53 1.83 3.39 -11.93
N ALA A 54 1.06 2.95 -12.93
CA ALA A 54 -0.07 3.71 -13.46
C ALA A 54 -1.23 3.83 -12.45
N ILE A 55 -1.50 2.76 -11.67
CA ILE A 55 -2.44 2.82 -10.54
C ILE A 55 -1.97 3.86 -9.53
N ASN A 56 -0.71 3.79 -9.10
CA ASN A 56 -0.16 4.71 -8.10
C ASN A 56 -0.18 6.18 -8.55
N SER A 57 -0.07 6.42 -9.86
CA SER A 57 -0.05 7.75 -10.45
C SER A 57 -1.44 8.32 -10.73
N ALA A 58 -2.50 7.54 -10.54
CA ALA A 58 -3.86 8.01 -10.77
C ALA A 58 -4.27 9.06 -9.71
N PRO A 59 -5.04 10.10 -10.11
CA PRO A 59 -5.20 11.31 -9.32
C PRO A 59 -5.95 11.12 -8.00
N ASP A 60 -6.94 10.23 -7.97
CA ASP A 60 -7.84 10.04 -6.83
C ASP A 60 -8.21 8.56 -6.63
N ALA A 61 -8.88 8.24 -5.53
CA ALA A 61 -9.23 6.87 -5.16
C ALA A 61 -10.13 6.18 -6.20
N ALA A 62 -11.03 6.92 -6.88
CA ALA A 62 -11.89 6.36 -7.91
C ALA A 62 -11.08 5.99 -9.16
N ALA A 63 -10.19 6.89 -9.59
CA ALA A 63 -9.28 6.65 -10.71
C ALA A 63 -8.30 5.50 -10.43
N LYS A 64 -7.80 5.40 -9.19
CA LYS A 64 -6.96 4.28 -8.74
C LYS A 64 -7.71 2.95 -8.79
N LEU A 65 -8.94 2.92 -8.27
CA LEU A 65 -9.78 1.72 -8.31
C LEU A 65 -10.09 1.29 -9.75
N ALA A 66 -10.40 2.24 -10.64
CA ALA A 66 -10.62 1.95 -12.05
C ALA A 66 -9.36 1.38 -12.72
N ALA A 67 -8.19 1.97 -12.47
CA ALA A 67 -6.92 1.47 -12.99
C ALA A 67 -6.58 0.07 -12.43
N ALA A 68 -6.91 -0.19 -11.17
CA ALA A 68 -6.76 -1.53 -10.58
C ALA A 68 -7.69 -2.56 -11.25
N GLY A 69 -8.92 -2.19 -11.61
CA GLY A 69 -9.79 -3.04 -12.40
C GLY A 69 -9.19 -3.39 -13.77
N GLU A 70 -8.56 -2.43 -14.44
CA GLU A 70 -7.83 -2.69 -15.69
C GLU A 70 -6.60 -3.57 -15.50
N PHE A 71 -5.90 -3.44 -14.37
CA PHE A 71 -4.79 -4.31 -14.00
C PHE A 71 -5.27 -5.76 -13.80
N LEU A 72 -6.34 -5.98 -13.05
CA LEU A 72 -6.87 -7.34 -12.79
C LEU A 72 -7.40 -8.01 -14.04
N LYS A 73 -7.97 -7.26 -15.00
CA LYS A 73 -8.39 -7.81 -16.30
C LYS A 73 -7.20 -8.38 -17.09
N LYS A 74 -6.02 -7.76 -16.97
CA LYS A 74 -4.81 -8.17 -17.70
C LYS A 74 -3.96 -9.17 -16.92
N TYR A 75 -3.96 -9.07 -15.60
CA TYR A 75 -3.06 -9.78 -14.69
C TYR A 75 -3.82 -10.37 -13.50
N SER A 76 -4.88 -11.13 -13.77
CA SER A 76 -5.78 -11.70 -12.74
C SER A 76 -5.08 -12.61 -11.73
N ASN A 77 -3.98 -13.25 -12.14
CA ASN A 77 -3.14 -14.15 -11.32
C ASN A 77 -1.82 -13.49 -10.88
N SER A 78 -1.72 -12.16 -10.94
CA SER A 78 -0.50 -11.47 -10.53
C SER A 78 -0.22 -11.67 -9.05
N THR A 79 1.04 -11.91 -8.71
CA THR A 79 1.50 -11.93 -7.31
C THR A 79 1.40 -10.56 -6.63
N LEU A 80 1.23 -9.48 -7.40
CA LEU A 80 1.03 -8.12 -6.89
C LEU A 80 -0.43 -7.79 -6.60
N ARG A 81 -1.38 -8.69 -6.90
CA ARG A 81 -2.81 -8.43 -6.75
C ARG A 81 -3.17 -7.97 -5.33
N SER A 82 -2.75 -8.70 -4.30
CA SER A 82 -3.05 -8.36 -2.91
C SER A 82 -2.38 -7.05 -2.47
N GLU A 83 -1.20 -6.73 -3.01
CA GLU A 83 -0.53 -5.45 -2.77
C GLU A 83 -1.33 -4.29 -3.39
N VAL A 84 -1.83 -4.47 -4.61
CA VAL A 84 -2.70 -3.48 -5.28
C VAL A 84 -4.01 -3.32 -4.53
N ALA A 85 -4.62 -4.41 -4.06
CA ALA A 85 -5.84 -4.39 -3.25
C ALA A 85 -5.65 -3.55 -1.97
N ALA A 86 -4.60 -3.85 -1.20
CA ALA A 86 -4.25 -3.13 0.03
C ALA A 86 -3.94 -1.65 -0.23
N TYR A 87 -3.24 -1.34 -1.32
CA TYR A 87 -2.95 0.03 -1.69
C TYR A 87 -4.23 0.83 -2.00
N VAL A 88 -5.10 0.27 -2.85
CA VAL A 88 -6.33 0.95 -3.26
C VAL A 88 -7.31 1.09 -2.09
N SER A 89 -7.46 0.07 -1.24
CA SER A 89 -8.31 0.17 -0.05
C SER A 89 -7.80 1.23 0.93
N GLY A 90 -6.48 1.34 1.10
CA GLY A 90 -5.85 2.43 1.86
C GLY A 90 -6.10 3.83 1.28
N GLU A 91 -6.18 3.96 -0.05
CA GLU A 91 -6.54 5.22 -0.71
C GLU A 91 -8.03 5.56 -0.54
N ILE A 92 -8.92 4.56 -0.57
CA ILE A 92 -10.34 4.73 -0.29
C ILE A 92 -10.56 5.14 1.17
N ALA A 93 -9.79 4.59 2.11
CA ALA A 93 -9.88 4.93 3.54
C ALA A 93 -9.63 6.43 3.81
N LYS A 94 -8.81 7.08 2.98
CA LYS A 94 -8.48 8.52 3.07
C LYS A 94 -9.59 9.44 2.56
N VAL A 95 -10.61 8.91 1.90
CA VAL A 95 -11.73 9.71 1.38
C VAL A 95 -12.53 10.27 2.56
N ALA A 96 -12.70 11.60 2.60
CA ALA A 96 -13.35 12.27 3.72
C ALA A 96 -14.89 12.15 3.69
N ASP A 97 -15.49 12.23 2.50
CA ASP A 97 -16.94 12.12 2.35
C ASP A 97 -17.39 10.66 2.57
N ALA A 98 -18.29 10.46 3.53
CA ALA A 98 -18.73 9.13 3.94
C ALA A 98 -19.54 8.41 2.84
N ASN A 99 -20.35 9.14 2.06
CA ASN A 99 -21.10 8.54 0.95
C ASN A 99 -20.16 8.07 -0.16
N GLN A 100 -19.18 8.90 -0.52
CA GLN A 100 -18.17 8.58 -1.51
C GLN A 100 -17.28 7.43 -1.05
N LYS A 101 -16.83 7.42 0.22
CA LYS A 101 -16.05 6.33 0.80
C LYS A 101 -16.81 5.01 0.73
N LEU A 102 -18.06 4.99 1.19
CA LEU A 102 -18.87 3.78 1.19
C LEU A 102 -19.11 3.27 -0.25
N LYS A 103 -19.48 4.16 -1.17
CA LYS A 103 -19.66 3.80 -2.57
C LYS A 103 -18.38 3.19 -3.18
N LEU A 104 -17.23 3.80 -2.92
CA LEU A 104 -15.95 3.30 -3.41
C LEU A 104 -15.57 1.96 -2.79
N ALA A 105 -15.87 1.75 -1.51
CA ALA A 105 -15.68 0.47 -0.84
C ALA A 105 -16.58 -0.62 -1.46
N GLU A 106 -17.84 -0.31 -1.78
CA GLU A 106 -18.74 -1.25 -2.48
C GLU A 106 -18.28 -1.52 -3.91
N ASP A 107 -17.79 -0.50 -4.62
CA ASP A 107 -17.23 -0.67 -5.96
C ASP A 107 -15.93 -1.49 -5.93
N PHE A 108 -15.12 -1.36 -4.87
CA PHE A 108 -13.94 -2.19 -4.66
C PHE A 108 -14.31 -3.67 -4.60
N GLN A 109 -15.38 -4.03 -3.88
CA GLN A 109 -15.85 -5.43 -3.77
C GLN A 109 -16.34 -6.00 -5.11
N LYS A 110 -16.68 -5.16 -6.09
CA LYS A 110 -17.05 -5.59 -7.45
C LYS A 110 -15.81 -5.87 -8.30
N VAL A 111 -14.73 -5.12 -8.05
CA VAL A 111 -13.45 -5.20 -8.78
C VAL A 111 -12.59 -6.35 -8.24
N PHE A 112 -12.43 -6.42 -6.92
CA PHE A 112 -11.68 -7.46 -6.23
C PHE A 112 -12.66 -8.48 -5.63
N GLN A 113 -12.53 -9.74 -6.02
CA GLN A 113 -13.49 -10.79 -5.68
C GLN A 113 -12.88 -11.95 -4.88
N GLN A 114 -11.59 -11.85 -4.53
CA GLN A 114 -10.95 -12.84 -3.66
C GLN A 114 -11.12 -12.42 -2.20
N ASP A 115 -11.37 -13.39 -1.33
CA ASP A 115 -11.63 -13.15 0.08
C ASP A 115 -10.51 -12.35 0.74
N GLU A 116 -9.25 -12.65 0.40
CA GLU A 116 -8.07 -11.97 0.93
C GLU A 116 -8.03 -10.48 0.53
N ASP A 117 -8.50 -10.14 -0.67
CA ASP A 117 -8.59 -8.75 -1.11
C ASP A 117 -9.72 -8.02 -0.37
N LEU A 118 -10.86 -8.71 -0.20
CA LEU A 118 -12.07 -8.17 0.42
C LEU A 118 -11.86 -7.84 1.90
N GLU A 119 -11.07 -8.65 2.62
CA GLU A 119 -10.69 -8.36 4.02
C GLU A 119 -10.05 -6.98 4.17
N THR A 120 -9.29 -6.52 3.17
CA THR A 120 -8.62 -5.21 3.23
C THR A 120 -9.57 -4.01 3.19
N ILE A 121 -10.80 -4.18 2.67
CA ILE A 121 -11.77 -3.10 2.52
C ILE A 121 -12.88 -3.13 3.57
N GLN A 122 -13.07 -4.25 4.28
CA GLN A 122 -14.19 -4.43 5.22
C GLN A 122 -14.27 -3.31 6.28
N LEU A 123 -13.14 -2.95 6.90
CA LEU A 123 -13.11 -1.88 7.91
C LEU A 123 -13.44 -0.51 7.31
N VAL A 124 -13.02 -0.25 6.08
CA VAL A 124 -13.32 1.00 5.38
C VAL A 124 -14.81 1.11 5.06
N ARG A 125 -15.42 0.00 4.65
CA ARG A 125 -16.86 -0.08 4.42
C ARG A 125 -17.65 0.12 5.72
N LEU A 126 -17.24 -0.54 6.80
CA LEU A 126 -17.84 -0.40 8.13
C LEU A 126 -17.78 1.05 8.62
N ASP A 127 -16.62 1.69 8.51
CA ASP A 127 -16.43 3.11 8.86
C ASP A 127 -17.38 4.03 8.08
N GLY A 128 -17.52 3.80 6.76
CA GLY A 128 -18.48 4.53 5.92
C GLY A 128 -19.93 4.37 6.38
N LEU A 129 -20.35 3.16 6.73
CA LEU A 129 -21.72 2.88 7.21
C LEU A 129 -21.99 3.54 8.56
N LEU A 130 -21.03 3.44 9.50
CA LEU A 130 -21.13 4.06 10.81
C LEU A 130 -21.21 5.58 10.70
N ALA A 131 -20.38 6.20 9.84
CA ALA A 131 -20.42 7.64 9.57
C ALA A 131 -21.76 8.10 8.98
N LEU A 132 -22.43 7.24 8.21
CA LEU A 132 -23.76 7.49 7.65
C LEU A 132 -24.91 7.06 8.58
N LYS A 133 -24.62 6.62 9.81
CA LYS A 133 -25.61 6.10 10.77
C LYS A 133 -26.42 4.91 10.25
N ARG A 134 -25.89 4.15 9.29
CA ARG A 134 -26.48 2.91 8.75
C ARG A 134 -26.11 1.73 9.64
N ILE A 135 -26.50 1.80 10.92
CA ILE A 135 -26.03 0.88 11.98
C ILE A 135 -26.47 -0.56 11.74
N ASP A 136 -27.70 -0.78 11.26
CA ASP A 136 -28.20 -2.13 10.99
C ASP A 136 -27.34 -2.85 9.93
N GLU A 137 -26.98 -2.14 8.87
CA GLU A 137 -26.12 -2.67 7.81
C GLU A 137 -24.66 -2.83 8.25
N ALA A 138 -24.19 -1.96 9.14
CA ALA A 138 -22.88 -2.09 9.77
C ALA A 138 -22.81 -3.36 10.65
N PHE A 139 -23.85 -3.61 11.45
CA PHE A 139 -23.94 -4.78 12.32
C PHE A 139 -24.03 -6.09 11.52
N SER A 140 -24.82 -6.09 10.43
CA SER A 140 -24.92 -7.24 9.51
C SER A 140 -23.60 -7.62 8.84
N GLN A 141 -22.59 -6.75 8.84
CA GLN A 141 -21.28 -7.02 8.21
C GLN A 141 -20.21 -7.47 9.19
N GLY A 142 -20.42 -7.25 10.50
CA GLY A 142 -19.48 -7.66 11.54
C GLY A 142 -19.91 -8.92 12.30
N ALA A 143 -21.08 -9.48 12.00
CA ALA A 143 -21.62 -10.72 12.56
C ALA A 143 -21.33 -11.91 11.66
#